data_AF-A0A2A4X1T9-F1
#
_entry.id   AF-A0A2A4X1T9-F1
#
_cell.length_a   1.000
_cell.length_b   1.000
_cell.length_c   1.000
_cell.angle_alpha   90.00
_cell.angle_beta   90.00
_cell.angle_gamma   90.00
#
_symmetry.space_group_name_H-M   'P 1'
#
loop_
_entity.id
_entity.type
_entity.pdbx_description
1 polymer ?
#
loop_
_entity_poly.entity_id
_entity_poly.type
_entity_poly.pdbx_seq_one_letter_code
_entity_poly.pdbx_strand_id
1 'polypeptide(L)'
;MKLLDISTDFFDQTWGAKCLGRDSSSAYDIFSKNVIIDSPIGYEKGAQSLKVVMDFWFDAFPDAFALVDKVEDYGHVLVSKWRACGTHLGTFQGIAPTQKKIFYSGETVFVFNDKKEVIHYISQLDLYDIFSQLGAAESFTSKSSKEILWGNLKLLVTALKKNYLGLTQREIECCSLFISGFSSKQIGLMLCISHRTVEAYLEKGKFSLNCASRIQMIEKFLVE
;
A
#
# COMPACT_ATOMS: atom_id res chain seq x y z
N MET A 1 -13.53 18.73 -5.65
CA MET A 1 -13.36 17.32 -6.04
C MET A 1 -13.68 16.41 -4.86
N LYS A 2 -14.44 15.33 -5.08
CA LYS A 2 -14.67 14.28 -4.07
C LYS A 2 -13.46 13.34 -4.07
N LEU A 3 -13.17 12.70 -2.94
CA LEU A 3 -12.03 11.76 -2.85
C LEU A 3 -12.20 10.58 -3.82
N LEU A 4 -13.45 10.14 -4.02
CA LEU A 4 -13.79 9.11 -4.99
C LEU A 4 -13.30 9.48 -6.39
N ASP A 5 -13.64 10.68 -6.87
CA ASP A 5 -13.21 11.21 -8.17
C ASP A 5 -11.67 11.17 -8.27
N ILE A 6 -10.95 11.56 -7.21
CA ILE A 6 -9.48 11.54 -7.16
C ILE A 6 -8.93 10.13 -7.39
N SER A 7 -9.48 9.13 -6.69
CA SER A 7 -9.01 7.75 -6.83
C SER A 7 -9.31 7.17 -8.21
N THR A 8 -10.49 7.42 -8.76
CA THR A 8 -10.87 6.95 -10.10
C THR A 8 -10.03 7.63 -11.19
N ASP A 9 -9.88 8.96 -11.12
CA ASP A 9 -9.08 9.72 -12.08
C ASP A 9 -7.60 9.29 -12.04
N PHE A 10 -7.08 8.90 -10.88
CA PHE A 10 -5.73 8.35 -10.75
C PHE A 10 -5.60 7.03 -11.53
N PHE A 11 -6.52 6.07 -11.34
CA PHE A 11 -6.50 4.82 -12.09
C PHE A 11 -6.65 5.05 -13.59
N ASP A 12 -7.54 5.95 -13.99
CA ASP A 12 -7.75 6.26 -15.40
C ASP A 12 -6.49 6.87 -16.03
N GLN A 13 -5.76 7.74 -15.32
CA GLN A 13 -4.53 8.36 -15.84
C GLN A 13 -3.30 7.43 -15.83
N THR A 14 -3.22 6.49 -14.87
CA THR A 14 -2.03 5.64 -14.69
C THR A 14 -2.17 4.23 -15.26
N TRP A 15 -3.36 3.64 -15.14
CA TRP A 15 -3.65 2.25 -15.52
C TRP A 15 -4.76 2.12 -16.56
N GLY A 16 -5.28 3.23 -17.09
CA GLY A 16 -6.33 3.21 -18.11
C GLY A 16 -5.86 2.58 -19.42
N ALA A 17 -6.76 1.86 -20.10
CA ALA A 17 -6.48 1.16 -21.37
C ALA A 17 -5.99 2.07 -22.53
N LYS A 18 -6.09 3.40 -22.39
CA LYS A 18 -5.65 4.40 -23.36
C LYS A 18 -4.42 5.21 -22.89
N CYS A 19 -3.77 4.81 -21.79
CA CYS A 19 -2.69 5.56 -21.17
C CYS A 19 -1.29 5.20 -21.67
N LEU A 20 -1.20 4.21 -22.57
CA LEU A 20 0.03 3.89 -23.29
C LEU A 20 0.56 5.12 -24.03
N GLY A 21 1.68 5.66 -23.54
CA GLY A 21 2.39 6.80 -24.14
C GLY A 21 1.89 8.20 -23.74
N ARG A 22 1.08 8.36 -22.69
CA ARG A 22 0.70 9.69 -22.16
C ARG A 22 1.60 10.13 -21.01
N ASP A 23 1.78 11.45 -20.91
CA ASP A 23 2.37 12.07 -19.72
C ASP A 23 1.40 11.93 -18.53
N SER A 24 1.71 10.99 -17.63
CA SER A 24 0.96 10.74 -16.41
C SER A 24 1.48 11.56 -15.22
N SER A 25 2.37 12.54 -15.43
CA SER A 25 2.99 13.32 -14.36
C SER A 25 1.98 14.02 -13.45
N SER A 26 0.88 14.54 -14.00
CA SER A 26 -0.19 15.18 -13.23
C SER A 26 -0.96 14.22 -12.33
N ALA A 27 -0.96 12.91 -12.62
CA ALA A 27 -1.64 11.92 -11.78
C ALA A 27 -1.02 11.84 -10.38
N TYR A 28 0.24 12.24 -10.23
CA TYR A 28 0.97 12.20 -8.96
C TYR A 28 0.81 13.48 -8.12
N ASP A 29 0.14 14.51 -8.63
CA ASP A 29 -0.09 15.77 -7.90
C ASP A 29 -1.05 15.62 -6.72
N ILE A 30 -1.80 14.52 -6.69
CA ILE A 30 -2.74 14.20 -5.60
C ILE A 30 -2.01 13.73 -4.33
N PHE A 31 -0.72 13.42 -4.41
CA PHE A 31 0.05 12.87 -3.32
C PHE A 31 0.73 13.97 -2.51
N SER A 32 0.70 13.83 -1.20
CA SER A 32 1.51 14.68 -0.33
C SER A 32 3.00 14.44 -0.58
N LYS A 33 3.83 15.46 -0.34
CA LYS A 33 5.29 15.39 -0.50
C LYS A 33 5.92 14.20 0.25
N ASN A 34 5.32 13.81 1.37
CA ASN A 34 5.81 12.78 2.28
C ASN A 34 4.98 11.50 2.23
N VAL A 35 4.22 11.27 1.16
CA VAL A 35 3.40 10.06 1.01
C VAL A 35 4.25 8.80 1.19
N ILE A 36 3.68 7.78 1.81
CA ILE A 36 4.24 6.43 1.77
C ILE A 36 3.60 5.63 0.65
N ILE A 37 4.45 4.93 -0.10
CA ILE A 37 4.08 3.97 -1.12
C ILE A 37 4.44 2.58 -0.59
N ASP A 38 3.41 1.81 -0.21
CA ASP A 38 3.52 0.39 0.12
C ASP A 38 3.01 -0.41 -1.08
N SER A 39 3.91 -1.08 -1.78
CA SER A 39 3.61 -1.88 -2.97
C SER A 39 4.23 -3.26 -2.84
N PRO A 40 3.83 -4.24 -3.66
CA PRO A 40 4.39 -5.59 -3.61
C PRO A 40 5.90 -5.63 -3.89
N ILE A 41 6.46 -4.57 -4.47
CA ILE A 41 7.87 -4.47 -4.85
C ILE A 41 8.68 -3.50 -3.97
N GLY A 42 8.06 -2.83 -2.99
CA GLY A 42 8.79 -1.95 -2.08
C GLY A 42 7.92 -1.07 -1.19
N TYR A 43 8.53 -0.60 -0.10
CA TYR A 43 7.99 0.38 0.85
C TYR A 43 8.88 1.62 0.83
N GLU A 44 8.39 2.73 0.28
CA GLU A 44 9.20 3.95 0.07
C GLU A 44 8.43 5.24 0.34
N LYS A 45 9.16 6.31 0.67
CA LYS A 45 8.63 7.66 0.94
C LYS A 45 8.78 8.55 -0.31
N GLY A 46 7.73 9.32 -0.62
CA GLY A 46 7.68 10.31 -1.70
C GLY A 46 6.94 9.81 -2.94
N ALA A 47 6.24 10.72 -3.63
CA ALA A 47 5.41 10.35 -4.80
C ALA A 47 6.24 9.81 -5.98
N GLN A 48 7.51 10.20 -6.09
CA GLN A 48 8.43 9.71 -7.11
C GLN A 48 8.65 8.20 -7.04
N SER A 49 8.59 7.57 -5.85
CA SER A 49 8.77 6.12 -5.75
C SER A 49 7.62 5.36 -6.41
N LEU A 50 6.40 5.92 -6.42
CA LEU A 50 5.28 5.32 -7.13
C LEU A 50 5.52 5.30 -8.64
N LYS A 51 6.17 6.33 -9.19
CA LYS A 51 6.55 6.33 -10.62
C LYS A 51 7.53 5.20 -10.93
N VAL A 52 8.54 4.99 -10.08
CA VAL A 52 9.49 3.87 -10.23
C VAL A 52 8.75 2.52 -10.18
N VAL A 53 7.76 2.41 -9.28
CA VAL A 53 6.89 1.22 -9.21
C VAL A 53 6.12 1.02 -10.51
N MET A 54 5.50 2.08 -11.05
CA MET A 54 4.77 2.00 -12.32
C MET A 54 5.69 1.63 -13.50
N ASP A 55 6.85 2.29 -13.61
CA ASP A 55 7.83 2.03 -14.67
C ASP A 55 8.28 0.56 -14.62
N PHE A 56 8.54 0.01 -13.43
CA PHE A 56 8.87 -1.42 -13.26
C PHE A 56 7.77 -2.36 -13.81
N TRP A 57 6.50 -2.02 -13.57
CA TRP A 57 5.39 -2.83 -14.09
C TRP A 57 5.24 -2.69 -15.61
N PHE A 58 5.33 -1.48 -16.16
CA PHE A 58 5.18 -1.25 -17.61
C PHE A 58 6.38 -1.71 -18.43
N ASP A 59 7.59 -1.75 -17.85
CA ASP A 59 8.74 -2.38 -18.48
C ASP A 59 8.51 -3.88 -18.71
N ALA A 60 7.89 -4.56 -17.74
CA ALA A 60 7.56 -5.98 -17.85
C ALA A 60 6.29 -6.26 -18.67
N PHE A 61 5.27 -5.41 -18.52
CA PHE A 61 3.94 -5.54 -19.12
C PHE A 61 3.53 -4.23 -19.81
N PRO A 62 4.08 -3.92 -20.98
CA PRO A 62 3.91 -2.62 -21.63
C PRO A 62 2.50 -2.39 -22.19
N ASP A 63 1.63 -3.40 -22.22
CA ASP A 63 0.21 -3.30 -22.59
C ASP A 63 -0.72 -3.45 -21.37
N ALA A 64 -0.18 -3.37 -20.15
CA ALA A 64 -0.95 -3.54 -18.94
C ALA A 64 -2.01 -2.44 -18.78
N PHE A 65 -3.19 -2.84 -18.31
CA PHE A 65 -4.20 -1.90 -17.84
C PHE A 65 -5.02 -2.53 -16.71
N ALA A 66 -5.62 -1.69 -15.89
CA ALA A 66 -6.51 -2.10 -14.81
C ALA A 66 -7.92 -1.54 -15.01
N LEU A 67 -8.91 -2.30 -14.56
CA LEU A 67 -10.32 -1.94 -14.47
C LEU A 67 -10.70 -1.94 -13.00
N VAL A 68 -11.19 -0.80 -12.50
CA VAL A 68 -11.70 -0.69 -11.14
C VAL A 68 -13.11 -1.28 -11.11
N ASP A 69 -13.31 -2.34 -10.33
CA ASP A 69 -14.59 -3.01 -10.18
C ASP A 69 -15.47 -2.32 -9.14
N LYS A 70 -14.84 -1.86 -8.05
CA LYS A 70 -15.55 -1.27 -6.91
C LYS A 70 -14.61 -0.34 -6.15
N VAL A 71 -15.16 0.77 -5.66
CA VAL A 71 -14.52 1.59 -4.63
C VAL A 71 -15.37 1.59 -3.37
N GLU A 72 -14.76 1.32 -2.23
CA GLU A 72 -15.37 1.41 -0.91
C GLU A 72 -14.87 2.66 -0.20
N ASP A 73 -15.81 3.49 0.25
CA ASP A 73 -15.54 4.78 0.89
C ASP A 73 -15.73 4.69 2.41
N TYR A 74 -14.65 4.96 3.15
CA TYR A 74 -14.61 5.01 4.61
C TYR A 74 -14.19 6.41 5.10
N GLY A 75 -14.57 7.46 4.37
CA GLY A 75 -14.24 8.86 4.66
C GLY A 75 -12.84 9.22 4.13
N HIS A 76 -11.85 9.24 5.01
CA HIS A 76 -10.46 9.55 4.63
C HIS A 76 -9.71 8.33 4.04
N VAL A 77 -10.38 7.20 3.90
CA VAL A 77 -9.79 5.98 3.38
C VAL A 77 -10.68 5.46 2.26
N LEU A 78 -10.09 5.26 1.08
CA LEU A 78 -10.75 4.63 -0.06
C LEU A 78 -10.07 3.32 -0.39
N VAL A 79 -10.85 2.26 -0.59
CA VAL A 79 -10.36 0.96 -1.03
C VAL A 79 -10.89 0.67 -2.42
N SER A 80 -10.00 0.62 -3.41
CA SER A 80 -10.33 0.33 -4.80
C SER A 80 -9.97 -1.11 -5.13
N LYS A 81 -10.96 -1.92 -5.50
CA LYS A 81 -10.78 -3.28 -6.00
C LYS A 81 -10.71 -3.25 -7.52
N TRP A 82 -9.72 -3.92 -8.08
CA TRP A 82 -9.47 -3.87 -9.52
C TRP A 82 -9.01 -5.20 -10.08
N ARG A 83 -9.21 -5.36 -11.38
CA ARG A 83 -8.69 -6.45 -12.20
C ARG A 83 -7.81 -5.87 -13.30
N ALA A 84 -6.70 -6.52 -13.58
CA ALA A 84 -5.75 -6.10 -14.60
C ALA A 84 -5.40 -7.25 -15.54
N CYS A 85 -4.92 -6.89 -16.71
CA CYS A 85 -4.29 -7.84 -17.62
C CYS A 85 -3.11 -7.18 -18.32
N GLY A 86 -2.15 -8.00 -18.76
CA GLY A 86 -0.98 -7.57 -19.51
C GLY A 86 -0.26 -8.75 -20.12
N THR A 87 0.60 -8.48 -21.09
CA THR A 87 1.44 -9.44 -21.80
C THR A 87 2.88 -9.29 -21.32
N HIS A 88 3.48 -10.39 -20.88
CA HIS A 88 4.84 -10.39 -20.34
C HIS A 88 5.87 -10.25 -21.47
N LEU A 89 6.28 -9.01 -21.76
CA LEU A 89 7.17 -8.64 -22.86
C LEU A 89 8.53 -8.09 -22.40
N GLY A 90 8.67 -7.73 -21.12
CA GLY A 90 9.96 -7.42 -20.50
C GLY A 90 10.35 -8.42 -19.41
N THR A 91 11.44 -8.12 -18.71
CA THR A 91 11.89 -8.93 -17.58
C THR A 91 11.12 -8.55 -16.31
N PHE A 92 10.54 -9.53 -15.61
CA PHE A 92 9.82 -9.31 -14.36
C PHE A 92 10.46 -10.10 -13.20
N GLN A 93 10.99 -9.41 -12.19
CA GLN A 93 11.61 -10.04 -11.00
C GLN A 93 12.65 -11.14 -11.36
N GLY A 94 13.43 -10.92 -12.44
CA GLY A 94 14.44 -11.87 -12.92
C GLY A 94 13.94 -12.93 -13.91
N ILE A 95 12.64 -12.96 -14.22
CA ILE A 95 12.05 -13.86 -15.21
C ILE A 95 12.10 -13.22 -16.58
N ALA A 96 12.67 -13.92 -17.55
CA ALA A 96 12.72 -13.48 -18.94
C ALA A 96 11.30 -13.39 -19.56
N PRO A 97 11.08 -12.52 -20.56
CA PRO A 97 9.77 -12.34 -21.18
C PRO A 97 9.23 -13.64 -21.78
N THR A 98 8.04 -14.04 -21.33
CA THR A 98 7.42 -15.33 -21.71
C THR A 98 6.40 -15.20 -22.82
N GLN A 99 6.06 -13.96 -23.23
CA GLN A 99 5.00 -13.64 -24.20
C GLN A 99 3.59 -14.11 -23.79
N LYS A 100 3.42 -14.57 -22.55
CA LYS A 100 2.13 -14.99 -22.03
C LYS A 100 1.31 -13.76 -21.64
N LYS A 101 0.02 -13.80 -21.97
CA LYS A 101 -0.97 -12.89 -21.42
C LYS A 101 -1.41 -13.41 -20.05
N ILE A 102 -1.36 -12.53 -19.05
CA ILE A 102 -1.76 -12.83 -17.68
C ILE A 102 -2.96 -12.00 -17.27
N PHE A 103 -3.72 -12.51 -16.30
CA PHE A 103 -4.83 -11.82 -15.66
C PHE A 103 -4.62 -11.87 -14.16
N TYR A 104 -4.73 -10.73 -13.49
CA TYR A 104 -4.52 -10.64 -12.05
C TYR A 104 -5.46 -9.61 -11.44
N SER A 105 -5.60 -9.64 -10.14
CA SER A 105 -6.45 -8.70 -9.40
C SER A 105 -5.73 -8.21 -8.16
N GLY A 106 -6.18 -7.06 -7.67
CA GLY A 106 -5.65 -6.48 -6.46
C GLY A 106 -6.60 -5.49 -5.83
N GLU A 107 -6.11 -4.92 -4.74
CA GLU A 107 -6.76 -3.84 -4.01
C GLU A 107 -5.74 -2.73 -3.79
N THR A 108 -6.18 -1.49 -3.97
CA THR A 108 -5.40 -0.30 -3.66
C THR A 108 -6.13 0.52 -2.61
N VAL A 109 -5.45 0.83 -1.52
CA VAL A 109 -5.94 1.68 -0.45
C VAL A 109 -5.30 3.06 -0.57
N PHE A 110 -6.12 4.09 -0.65
CA PHE A 110 -5.71 5.49 -0.57
C PHE A 110 -6.11 6.04 0.79
N VAL A 111 -5.14 6.56 1.55
CA VAL A 111 -5.39 7.30 2.78
C VAL A 111 -5.14 8.77 2.53
N PHE A 112 -6.12 9.61 2.84
CA PHE A 112 -6.12 11.04 2.60
C PHE A 112 -5.98 11.84 3.89
N ASN A 113 -5.31 12.99 3.83
CA ASN A 113 -5.34 14.01 4.89
C ASN A 113 -6.54 14.96 4.72
N ASP A 114 -6.66 15.93 5.63
CA ASP A 114 -7.73 16.94 5.59
C ASP A 114 -7.64 17.90 4.39
N LYS A 115 -6.44 18.02 3.80
CA LYS A 115 -6.21 18.78 2.56
C LYS A 115 -6.58 17.98 1.30
N LYS A 116 -7.05 16.74 1.46
CA LYS A 116 -7.39 15.80 0.37
C LYS A 116 -6.19 15.33 -0.45
N GLU A 117 -5.00 15.37 0.13
CA GLU A 117 -3.80 14.80 -0.44
C GLU A 117 -3.65 13.35 0.05
N VAL A 118 -3.17 12.45 -0.81
CA VAL A 118 -2.83 11.08 -0.45
C VAL A 118 -1.57 11.09 0.42
N ILE A 119 -1.68 10.55 1.63
CA ILE A 119 -0.57 10.41 2.59
C ILE A 119 -0.08 8.97 2.69
N HIS A 120 -0.88 7.99 2.30
CA HIS A 120 -0.47 6.59 2.21
C HIS A 120 -1.18 5.91 1.05
N TYR A 121 -0.40 5.26 0.20
CA TYR A 121 -0.85 4.42 -0.89
C TYR A 121 -0.41 3.00 -0.60
N ILE A 122 -1.36 2.06 -0.55
CA ILE A 122 -1.08 0.66 -0.30
C ILE A 122 -1.65 -0.15 -1.46
N SER A 123 -0.83 -0.92 -2.17
CA SER A 123 -1.27 -1.80 -3.24
C SER A 123 -0.98 -3.25 -2.89
N GLN A 124 -2.01 -4.09 -2.92
CA GLN A 124 -1.91 -5.52 -2.64
C GLN A 124 -2.44 -6.31 -3.84
N LEU A 125 -1.68 -7.30 -4.29
CA LEU A 125 -2.06 -8.21 -5.36
C LEU A 125 -1.33 -9.55 -5.17
N ASP A 126 -1.85 -10.60 -5.77
CA ASP A 126 -1.30 -11.94 -5.65
C ASP A 126 -0.13 -12.15 -6.62
N LEU A 127 1.10 -11.91 -6.14
CA LEU A 127 2.29 -12.16 -6.94
C LEU A 127 2.48 -13.65 -7.26
N TYR A 128 2.01 -14.56 -6.41
CA TYR A 128 2.13 -16.00 -6.66
C TYR A 128 1.30 -16.40 -7.89
N ASP A 129 0.07 -15.89 -8.00
CA ASP A 129 -0.77 -16.11 -9.18
C ASP A 129 -0.08 -15.64 -10.47
N ILE A 130 0.53 -14.45 -10.43
CA ILE A 130 1.34 -13.94 -11.54
C ILE A 130 2.49 -14.88 -11.88
N PHE A 131 3.33 -15.23 -10.90
CA PHE A 131 4.45 -16.13 -11.12
C PHE A 131 4.02 -17.50 -11.64
N SER A 132 2.90 -18.02 -11.16
CA SER A 132 2.29 -19.27 -11.63
C SER A 132 1.90 -19.19 -13.11
N GLN A 133 1.21 -18.13 -13.53
CA GLN A 133 0.83 -17.92 -14.93
C GLN A 133 2.07 -17.76 -15.83
N LEU A 134 3.13 -17.12 -15.33
CA LEU A 134 4.41 -17.02 -16.04
C LEU A 134 5.14 -18.37 -16.16
N GLY A 135 4.81 -19.35 -15.32
CA GLY A 135 5.47 -20.67 -15.27
C GLY A 135 6.69 -20.69 -14.33
N ALA A 136 6.71 -19.80 -13.33
CA ALA A 136 7.80 -19.61 -12.38
C ALA A 136 7.31 -19.69 -10.91
N ALA A 137 6.25 -20.47 -10.64
CA ALA A 137 5.71 -20.64 -9.30
C ALA A 137 6.78 -21.09 -8.27
N GLU A 138 7.78 -21.86 -8.70
CA GLU A 138 8.89 -22.34 -7.87
C GLU A 138 9.92 -21.25 -7.55
N SER A 139 10.00 -20.21 -8.38
CA SER A 139 10.84 -19.02 -8.12
C SER A 139 10.20 -18.10 -7.07
N PHE A 140 8.91 -18.30 -6.75
CA PHE A 140 8.26 -17.61 -5.65
C PHE A 140 8.59 -18.32 -4.32
N THR A 141 9.56 -17.78 -3.58
CA THR A 141 9.68 -18.12 -2.16
C THR A 141 8.50 -17.49 -1.43
N SER A 142 7.52 -18.29 -1.06
CA SER A 142 6.35 -17.82 -0.33
C SER A 142 6.77 -17.28 1.03
N LYS A 143 7.02 -15.98 1.12
CA LYS A 143 6.85 -15.30 2.41
C LYS A 143 5.35 -15.37 2.68
N SER A 144 4.98 -16.01 3.79
CA SER A 144 3.61 -16.00 4.28
C SER A 144 3.09 -14.55 4.34
N SER A 145 1.78 -14.34 4.17
CA SER A 145 1.18 -13.00 4.31
C SER A 145 1.57 -12.33 5.64
N LYS A 146 1.84 -13.16 6.66
CA LYS A 146 2.41 -12.76 7.94
C LYS A 146 3.83 -12.22 7.78
N GLU A 147 4.76 -12.92 7.12
CA GLU A 147 6.15 -12.46 6.92
C GLU A 147 6.27 -11.20 6.07
N ILE A 148 5.44 -11.04 5.04
CA ILE A 148 5.38 -9.80 4.24
C ILE A 148 4.94 -8.64 5.14
N LEU A 149 3.85 -8.85 5.87
CA LEU A 149 3.30 -7.87 6.80
C LEU A 149 4.29 -7.51 7.92
N TRP A 150 5.00 -8.49 8.50
CA TRP A 150 6.04 -8.23 9.50
C TRP A 150 7.27 -7.53 8.89
N GLY A 151 7.59 -7.78 7.62
CA GLY A 151 8.62 -7.05 6.87
C GLY A 151 8.29 -5.56 6.75
N ASN A 152 7.07 -5.24 6.32
CA ASN A 152 6.60 -3.86 6.19
C ASN A 152 6.46 -3.17 7.56
N LEU A 153 5.95 -3.89 8.57
CA LEU A 153 5.87 -3.41 9.95
C LEU A 153 7.24 -3.16 10.57
N LYS A 154 8.29 -3.90 10.18
CA LYS A 154 9.63 -3.77 10.78
C LYS A 154 10.19 -2.36 10.62
N LEU A 155 9.97 -1.71 9.48
CA LEU A 155 10.42 -0.33 9.24
C LEU A 155 9.67 0.67 10.13
N LEU A 156 8.34 0.55 10.20
CA LEU A 156 7.47 1.34 11.07
C LEU A 156 7.82 1.17 12.56
N VAL A 157 7.96 -0.08 13.01
CA VAL A 157 8.37 -0.45 14.37
C VAL A 157 9.75 0.12 14.70
N THR A 158 10.69 0.09 13.74
CA THR A 158 12.06 0.63 13.94
C THR A 158 12.04 2.16 14.06
N ALA A 159 11.25 2.85 13.22
CA ALA A 159 11.09 4.30 13.29
C ALA A 159 10.43 4.75 14.61
N LEU A 160 9.35 4.06 15.01
CA LEU A 160 8.67 4.26 16.29
C LEU A 160 9.61 4.09 17.48
N LYS A 161 10.41 3.01 17.51
CA LYS A 161 11.40 2.77 18.56
C LYS A 161 12.49 3.83 18.63
N LYS A 162 12.97 4.29 17.48
CA LYS A 162 14.06 5.25 17.39
C LYS A 162 13.63 6.64 17.86
N ASN A 163 12.43 7.06 17.47
CA ASN A 163 11.95 8.43 17.73
C ASN A 163 11.16 8.54 19.04
N TYR A 164 10.65 7.43 19.58
CA TYR A 164 9.78 7.45 20.77
C TYR A 164 10.17 6.37 21.79
N LEU A 165 11.24 6.66 22.55
CA LEU A 165 11.81 5.78 23.58
C LEU A 165 10.86 5.44 24.75
N GLY A 166 9.75 6.18 24.89
CA GLY A 166 8.75 5.97 25.95
C GLY A 166 7.70 4.91 25.65
N LEU A 167 7.65 4.38 24.42
CA LEU A 167 6.68 3.34 24.04
C LEU A 167 7.21 1.94 24.34
N THR A 168 6.35 1.10 24.91
CA THR A 168 6.60 -0.33 25.08
C THR A 168 6.54 -1.06 23.74
N GLN A 169 7.17 -2.24 23.67
CA GLN A 169 7.12 -3.11 22.50
C GLN A 169 5.69 -3.39 22.01
N ARG A 170 4.74 -3.59 22.94
CA ARG A 170 3.34 -3.88 22.61
C ARG A 170 2.59 -2.65 22.10
N GLU A 171 2.86 -1.47 22.66
CA GLU A 171 2.31 -0.22 22.14
C GLU A 171 2.81 0.04 20.73
N ILE A 172 4.10 -0.20 20.47
CA ILE A 172 4.69 -0.04 19.14
C ILE A 172 4.04 -0.99 18.12
N GLU A 173 3.89 -2.28 18.45
CA GLU A 173 3.24 -3.27 17.58
C GLU A 173 1.79 -2.88 17.26
N CYS A 174 1.01 -2.53 18.29
CA CYS A 174 -0.39 -2.12 18.11
C CYS A 174 -0.48 -0.84 17.28
N CYS A 175 0.33 0.19 17.59
CA CYS A 175 0.34 1.45 16.85
C CYS A 175 0.74 1.23 15.39
N SER A 176 1.78 0.42 15.13
CA SER A 176 2.24 0.14 13.77
C SER A 176 1.13 -0.51 12.94
N LEU A 177 0.49 -1.56 13.47
CA LEU A 177 -0.62 -2.22 12.79
C LEU A 177 -1.83 -1.29 12.62
N PHE A 178 -2.12 -0.46 13.60
CA PHE A 178 -3.23 0.49 13.52
C PHE A 178 -2.98 1.58 12.47
N ILE A 179 -1.76 2.09 12.37
CA ILE A 179 -1.30 3.03 11.34
C ILE A 179 -1.39 2.38 9.96
N SER A 180 -1.05 1.10 9.84
CA SER A 180 -1.20 0.29 8.62
C SER A 180 -2.66 -0.06 8.28
N GLY A 181 -3.65 0.45 9.01
CA GLY A 181 -5.06 0.35 8.67
C GLY A 181 -5.86 -0.72 9.41
N PHE A 182 -5.21 -1.61 10.17
CA PHE A 182 -5.89 -2.71 10.85
C PHE A 182 -6.79 -2.24 12.00
N SER A 183 -7.96 -2.87 12.16
CA SER A 183 -8.87 -2.63 13.29
C SER A 183 -8.37 -3.29 14.58
N SER A 184 -8.80 -2.81 15.75
CA SER A 184 -8.45 -3.40 17.05
C SER A 184 -8.79 -4.89 17.15
N LYS A 185 -9.86 -5.34 16.47
CA LYS A 185 -10.26 -6.75 16.40
C LYS A 185 -9.26 -7.57 15.59
N GLN A 186 -8.88 -7.10 14.40
CA GLN A 186 -7.88 -7.77 13.55
C GLN A 186 -6.53 -7.82 14.25
N ILE A 187 -6.10 -6.71 14.85
CA ILE A 187 -4.84 -6.62 15.61
C ILE A 187 -4.84 -7.61 16.79
N GLY A 188 -5.95 -7.71 17.52
CA GLY A 188 -6.07 -8.65 18.63
C GLY A 188 -5.88 -10.10 18.20
N LEU A 189 -6.47 -10.48 17.07
CA LEU A 189 -6.26 -11.80 16.47
C LEU A 189 -4.80 -12.01 16.05
N MET A 190 -4.15 -11.00 15.46
CA MET A 190 -2.77 -11.09 14.97
C MET A 190 -1.72 -11.18 16.09
N LEU A 191 -1.97 -10.49 17.21
CA LEU A 191 -1.07 -10.43 18.36
C LEU A 191 -1.43 -11.42 19.48
N CYS A 192 -2.47 -12.23 19.28
CA CYS A 192 -3.02 -13.16 20.27
C CYS A 192 -3.38 -12.49 21.60
N ILE A 193 -4.07 -11.33 21.53
CA ILE A 193 -4.56 -10.57 22.68
C ILE A 193 -6.00 -10.08 22.42
N SER A 194 -6.71 -9.62 23.46
CA SER A 194 -8.08 -9.11 23.29
C SER A 194 -8.10 -7.76 22.56
N HIS A 195 -9.15 -7.49 21.78
CA HIS A 195 -9.33 -6.18 21.12
C HIS A 195 -9.38 -5.01 22.11
N ARG A 196 -9.90 -5.23 23.32
CA ARG A 196 -9.90 -4.23 24.40
C ARG A 196 -8.49 -3.92 24.89
N THR A 197 -7.64 -4.95 24.95
CA THR A 197 -6.22 -4.79 25.28
C THR A 197 -5.50 -3.98 24.19
N VAL A 198 -5.83 -4.23 22.91
CA VAL A 198 -5.31 -3.43 21.79
C VAL A 198 -5.74 -1.97 21.93
N GLU A 199 -7.03 -1.70 22.18
CA GLU A 199 -7.54 -0.33 22.38
C GLU A 199 -6.80 0.38 23.51
N ALA A 200 -6.55 -0.29 24.64
CA ALA A 200 -5.77 0.28 25.72
C ALA A 200 -4.33 0.63 25.31
N TYR A 201 -3.66 -0.24 24.53
CA TYR A 201 -2.34 0.07 23.97
C TYR A 201 -2.37 1.22 22.98
N LEU A 202 -3.42 1.33 22.17
CA LEU A 202 -3.60 2.42 21.21
C LEU A 202 -3.88 3.76 21.91
N GLU A 203 -4.67 3.79 22.99
CA GLU A 203 -4.89 5.00 23.77
C GLU A 203 -3.59 5.51 24.41
N LYS A 204 -2.81 4.60 25.01
CA LYS A 204 -1.50 4.95 25.56
C LYS A 204 -0.53 5.41 24.47
N GLY A 205 -0.49 4.71 23.34
CA GLY A 205 0.32 5.08 22.20
C GLY A 205 -0.04 6.48 21.68
N LYS A 206 -1.33 6.73 21.46
CA LYS A 206 -1.87 8.04 21.08
C LYS A 206 -1.48 9.15 22.06
N PHE A 207 -1.65 8.91 23.36
CA PHE A 207 -1.25 9.86 24.40
C PHE A 207 0.25 10.17 24.35
N SER A 208 1.10 9.14 24.35
CA SER A 208 2.57 9.29 24.30
C SER A 208 3.05 9.96 23.01
N LEU A 209 2.34 9.75 21.90
CA LEU A 209 2.61 10.37 20.62
C LEU A 209 1.95 11.73 20.46
N ASN A 210 1.18 12.21 21.44
CA ASN A 210 0.37 13.42 21.33
C ASN A 210 -0.50 13.46 20.05
N CYS A 211 -1.16 12.34 19.75
CA CYS A 211 -2.08 12.17 18.63
C CYS A 211 -3.45 11.76 19.15
N ALA A 212 -4.51 12.34 18.60
CA ALA A 212 -5.90 12.01 18.92
C ALA A 212 -6.52 10.97 17.95
N SER A 213 -5.93 10.82 16.75
CA SER A 213 -6.50 9.99 15.69
C SER A 213 -5.42 9.17 14.96
N ARG A 214 -5.87 8.14 14.22
CA ARG A 214 -5.01 7.37 13.31
C ARG A 214 -4.33 8.27 12.28
N ILE A 215 -5.05 9.26 11.76
CA ILE A 215 -4.53 10.21 10.77
C ILE A 215 -3.39 11.01 11.38
N GLN A 216 -3.56 11.56 12.59
CA GLN A 216 -2.49 12.30 13.27
C GLN A 216 -1.29 11.41 13.59
N MET A 217 -1.51 10.14 13.93
CA MET A 217 -0.40 9.19 14.07
C MET A 217 0.33 9.04 12.73
N ILE A 218 -0.39 8.74 11.64
CA ILE A 218 0.19 8.65 10.29
C ILE A 218 0.99 9.93 10.00
N GLU A 219 0.39 11.11 10.03
CA GLU A 219 1.06 12.39 9.78
C GLU A 219 2.35 12.56 10.59
N LYS A 220 2.31 12.24 11.88
CA LYS A 220 3.48 12.36 12.76
C LYS A 220 4.63 11.41 12.40
N PHE A 221 4.31 10.20 11.95
CA PHE A 221 5.31 9.24 11.48
C PHE A 221 5.79 9.49 10.06
N LEU A 222 5.02 10.24 9.26
CA LEU A 222 5.35 10.53 7.86
C LEU A 222 6.06 11.87 7.67
N VAL A 223 6.05 12.77 8.65
CA VAL A 223 6.69 14.09 8.55
C VAL A 223 8.12 14.13 9.12
N GLU A 224 8.47 13.25 10.05
CA GLU A 224 9.86 13.04 10.52
C GLU A 224 10.67 12.12 9.57
#